data_AF-A0AAV7V2X0-F1
#
_entry.id   AF-A0AAV7V2X0-F1
#
_cell.length_a   1.000
_cell.length_b   1.000
_cell.length_c   1.000
_cell.angle_alpha   90.00
_cell.angle_beta   90.00
_cell.angle_gamma   90.00
#
_symmetry.space_group_name_H-M   'P 1'
#
loop_
_entity.id
_entity.type
_entity.pdbx_description
1 polymer ?
#
loop_
_entity_poly.entity_id
_entity_poly.type
_entity_poly.pdbx_seq_one_letter_code
_entity_poly.pdbx_strand_id
1 'polypeptide(L)'
;MPQDRVDGVRKYLEASFGALDPLFSDKLKFPSFFRTVPNERSVFAGITQLLKHFGWTWVGILASDDDSGERAIRDLKMMISQSGGCVEFSYTLSIDLTERNTKRIDQIVADIQNCTAQVIIVYSTSAAMTRQFLYQSWKKVHHKVWIGSVNMSFSRAITDLDNLTVLNGTLTFSIKEGQILGFEDFLYDINPLKYPDDHAVWEFWVDMFNCSSVSKENMIQCYIPLLPLCSENYTLRGYDLSAINAFSFRFTYSVYTAVYALAHALHDMYVSESRSGSAAGSFKLNFKPWKVRDYCMHCSRQH
;
A
#
# COMPACT_ATOMS: atom_id res chain seq x y z
N MET A 1 11.80 18.12 3.80
CA MET A 1 10.66 18.44 2.91
C MET A 1 10.16 17.13 2.32
N PRO A 2 8.84 16.95 2.15
CA PRO A 2 8.29 15.80 1.43
C PRO A 2 8.89 15.65 0.02
N GLN A 3 9.16 14.41 -0.42
CA GLN A 3 9.90 14.09 -1.65
C GLN A 3 9.22 14.64 -2.92
N ASP A 4 7.90 14.50 -2.99
CA ASP A 4 6.97 15.05 -3.99
C ASP A 4 7.14 16.57 -4.19
N ARG A 5 7.38 17.33 -3.10
CA ARG A 5 7.63 18.77 -3.17
C ARG A 5 9.00 19.12 -3.73
N VAL A 6 10.02 18.29 -3.48
CA VAL A 6 11.37 18.48 -4.02
C VAL A 6 11.42 18.15 -5.52
N ASP A 7 10.75 17.08 -5.92
CA ASP A 7 10.70 16.62 -7.31
C ASP A 7 9.81 17.50 -8.18
N GLY A 8 8.73 18.05 -7.62
CA GLY A 8 7.89 19.08 -8.26
C GLY A 8 8.66 20.36 -8.63
N VAL A 9 9.56 20.82 -7.75
CA VAL A 9 10.42 22.00 -8.01
C VAL A 9 11.44 21.72 -9.12
N ARG A 10 11.94 20.48 -9.19
CA ARG A 10 12.93 20.06 -10.20
C ARG A 10 12.31 19.50 -11.50
N LYS A 11 10.98 19.41 -11.56
CA LYS A 11 10.18 18.86 -12.67
C LYS A 11 10.51 17.39 -13.00
N TYR A 12 10.98 16.60 -12.05
CA TYR A 12 11.14 15.16 -12.25
C TYR A 12 9.77 14.49 -12.28
N LEU A 13 9.59 13.53 -13.18
CA LEU A 13 8.40 12.69 -13.23
C LEU A 13 8.42 11.75 -12.02
N GLU A 14 7.36 11.79 -11.21
CA GLU A 14 7.14 10.83 -10.13
C GLU A 14 5.97 9.92 -10.52
N ALA A 15 6.19 8.61 -10.51
CA ALA A 15 5.17 7.61 -10.81
C ALA A 15 4.95 6.71 -9.58
N SER A 16 3.96 7.05 -8.76
CA SER A 16 3.67 6.32 -7.54
C SER A 16 2.81 5.09 -7.81
N PHE A 17 3.18 3.96 -7.19
CA PHE A 17 2.44 2.70 -7.25
C PHE A 17 1.54 2.46 -6.03
N GLY A 18 1.45 3.41 -5.08
CA GLY A 18 0.73 3.20 -3.82
C GLY A 18 0.09 4.44 -3.20
N ALA A 19 0.30 5.63 -3.77
CA ALA A 19 -0.29 6.87 -3.26
C ALA A 19 -1.75 7.05 -3.74
N LEU A 20 -2.68 6.62 -2.91
CA LEU A 20 -4.13 6.65 -3.19
C LEU A 20 -4.79 8.00 -2.85
N ASP A 21 -4.20 8.80 -1.96
CA ASP A 21 -4.79 10.05 -1.47
C ASP A 21 -5.25 10.95 -2.64
N PRO A 22 -6.52 11.41 -2.65
CA PRO A 22 -7.03 12.31 -3.68
C PRO A 22 -6.20 13.59 -3.85
N LEU A 23 -5.51 14.04 -2.81
CA LEU A 23 -4.63 15.23 -2.81
C LEU A 23 -3.62 15.22 -3.96
N PHE A 24 -3.04 14.06 -4.27
CA PHE A 24 -2.04 13.92 -5.34
C PHE A 24 -2.62 14.08 -6.76
N SER A 25 -3.94 14.19 -6.88
CA SER A 25 -4.60 14.49 -8.17
C SER A 25 -4.56 15.98 -8.52
N ASP A 26 -4.22 16.86 -7.57
CA ASP A 26 -4.12 18.30 -7.79
C ASP A 26 -2.87 18.62 -8.61
N LYS A 27 -3.03 18.79 -9.92
CA LYS A 27 -1.93 19.09 -10.85
C LYS A 27 -1.34 20.49 -10.69
N LEU A 28 -2.00 21.39 -9.96
CA LEU A 28 -1.41 22.69 -9.62
C LEU A 28 -0.38 22.53 -8.49
N LYS A 29 -0.66 21.65 -7.51
CA LYS A 29 0.26 21.34 -6.41
C LYS A 29 1.31 20.28 -6.80
N PHE A 30 0.91 19.29 -7.57
CA PHE A 30 1.73 18.12 -7.96
C PHE A 30 1.77 17.96 -9.49
N PRO A 31 2.39 18.92 -10.21
CA PRO A 31 2.37 18.95 -11.68
C PRO A 31 3.08 17.78 -12.36
N SER A 32 4.04 17.14 -11.68
CA SER A 32 4.83 16.03 -12.21
C SER A 32 4.49 14.68 -11.58
N PHE A 33 3.42 14.61 -10.78
CA PHE A 33 3.01 13.40 -10.08
C PHE A 33 2.03 12.57 -10.90
N PHE A 34 2.30 11.29 -11.05
CA PHE A 34 1.49 10.28 -11.73
C PHE A 34 1.36 9.06 -10.82
N ARG A 35 0.34 8.24 -11.08
CA ARG A 35 0.14 6.99 -10.34
C ARG A 35 -0.49 5.91 -11.19
N THR A 36 -0.17 4.67 -10.86
CA THR A 36 -0.74 3.46 -11.48
C THR A 36 -1.83 2.81 -10.64
N VAL A 37 -2.19 3.47 -9.54
CA VAL A 37 -3.29 3.08 -8.64
C VAL A 37 -4.44 4.08 -8.74
N PRO A 38 -5.69 3.65 -8.50
CA PRO A 38 -6.83 4.53 -8.58
C PRO A 38 -6.80 5.61 -7.48
N ASN A 39 -7.56 6.68 -7.72
CA ASN A 39 -7.95 7.63 -6.68
C ASN A 39 -8.85 6.93 -5.65
N GLU A 40 -8.57 7.12 -4.37
CA GLU A 40 -9.34 6.53 -3.26
C GLU A 40 -10.80 6.98 -3.18
N ARG A 41 -11.19 8.12 -3.79
CA ARG A 41 -12.61 8.47 -3.94
C ARG A 41 -13.42 7.43 -4.70
N SER A 42 -12.77 6.68 -5.60
CA SER A 42 -13.42 5.57 -6.31
C SER A 42 -13.75 4.42 -5.34
N VAL A 43 -12.89 4.20 -4.34
CA VAL A 43 -13.11 3.24 -3.26
C VAL A 43 -14.25 3.71 -2.37
N PHE A 44 -14.28 5.00 -2.00
CA PHE A 44 -15.38 5.56 -1.20
C PHE A 44 -16.72 5.44 -1.93
N ALA A 45 -16.75 5.68 -3.25
CA ALA A 45 -17.93 5.45 -4.09
C ALA A 45 -18.33 3.97 -4.15
N GLY A 46 -17.37 3.06 -4.10
CA GLY A 46 -17.62 1.62 -3.97
C GLY A 46 -18.24 1.29 -2.61
N ILE A 47 -17.69 1.82 -1.52
CA ILE A 47 -18.20 1.64 -0.16
C ILE A 47 -19.65 2.15 -0.08
N THR A 48 -19.96 3.35 -0.56
CA THR A 48 -21.33 3.87 -0.50
C THR A 48 -22.32 3.04 -1.32
N GLN A 49 -21.91 2.53 -2.48
CA GLN A 49 -22.73 1.60 -3.25
C GLN A 49 -22.96 0.27 -2.51
N LEU A 50 -21.93 -0.25 -1.84
CA LEU A 50 -22.03 -1.45 -1.01
C LEU A 50 -23.00 -1.24 0.15
N LEU A 51 -22.90 -0.13 0.88
CA LEU A 51 -23.83 0.24 1.94
C LEU A 51 -25.27 0.28 1.42
N LYS A 52 -25.49 0.93 0.28
CA LYS A 52 -26.80 1.04 -0.35
C LYS A 52 -27.35 -0.32 -0.77
N HIS A 53 -26.51 -1.20 -1.31
CA HIS A 53 -26.90 -2.54 -1.74
C HIS A 53 -27.46 -3.38 -0.57
N PHE A 54 -26.81 -3.30 0.60
CA PHE A 54 -27.24 -4.03 1.79
C PHE A 54 -28.25 -3.27 2.67
N GLY A 55 -28.63 -2.04 2.29
CA GLY A 55 -29.54 -1.21 3.08
C GLY A 55 -28.94 -0.71 4.40
N TRP A 56 -27.61 -0.68 4.53
CA TRP A 56 -26.94 -0.15 5.72
C TRP A 56 -26.94 1.37 5.69
N THR A 57 -27.79 1.97 6.53
CA THR A 57 -27.98 3.42 6.60
C THR A 57 -27.32 4.07 7.80
N TRP A 58 -26.89 3.31 8.81
CA TRP A 58 -26.20 3.82 10.00
C TRP A 58 -24.84 3.13 10.14
N VAL A 59 -23.77 3.92 10.04
CA VAL A 59 -22.38 3.41 10.03
C VAL A 59 -21.47 4.19 10.96
N GLY A 60 -20.39 3.54 11.43
CA GLY A 60 -19.27 4.18 12.10
C GLY A 60 -18.07 4.35 11.17
N ILE A 61 -17.18 5.30 11.48
CA ILE A 61 -15.90 5.48 10.76
C ILE A 61 -14.74 5.47 11.75
N LEU A 62 -13.71 4.68 11.46
CA LEU A 62 -12.40 4.74 12.10
C LEU A 62 -11.36 5.11 11.05
N ALA A 63 -10.51 6.09 11.34
CA ALA A 63 -9.43 6.50 10.43
C ALA A 63 -8.08 6.62 11.14
N SER A 64 -6.98 6.66 10.39
CA SER A 64 -5.66 7.03 10.92
C SER A 64 -5.67 8.46 11.49
N ASP A 65 -4.93 8.68 12.58
CA ASP A 65 -4.74 10.00 13.19
C ASP A 65 -3.70 10.84 12.43
N ASP A 66 -4.01 11.12 11.17
CA ASP A 66 -3.21 11.95 10.28
C ASP A 66 -4.11 12.76 9.31
N ASP A 67 -3.46 13.66 8.56
CA ASP A 67 -4.11 14.52 7.58
C ASP A 67 -4.91 13.74 6.50
N SER A 68 -4.48 12.53 6.15
CA SER A 68 -5.15 11.66 5.17
C SER A 68 -6.41 11.06 5.77
N GLY A 69 -6.33 10.54 7.00
CA GLY A 69 -7.48 10.02 7.74
C GLY A 69 -8.56 11.07 7.98
N GLU A 70 -8.16 12.30 8.34
CA GLU A 70 -9.09 13.43 8.49
C GLU A 70 -9.78 13.81 7.17
N ARG A 71 -9.05 13.79 6.04
CA ARG A 71 -9.65 13.95 4.70
C ARG A 71 -10.63 12.83 4.39
N ALA A 72 -10.25 11.58 4.66
CA ALA A 72 -11.07 10.42 4.39
C ALA A 72 -12.38 10.45 5.20
N ILE A 73 -12.34 10.82 6.48
CA ILE A 73 -13.55 10.99 7.31
C ILE A 73 -14.49 12.03 6.66
N ARG A 74 -13.97 13.18 6.22
CA ARG A 74 -14.79 14.22 5.58
C ARG A 74 -15.41 13.75 4.27
N ASP A 75 -14.60 13.16 3.39
CA ASP A 75 -15.07 12.67 2.08
C ASP A 75 -16.10 11.53 2.26
N LEU A 76 -15.85 10.57 3.15
CA LEU A 76 -16.78 9.48 3.45
C LEU A 76 -18.09 10.00 4.04
N LYS A 77 -18.05 10.89 5.05
CA LYS A 77 -19.26 11.50 5.63
C LYS A 77 -20.11 12.15 4.55
N MET A 78 -19.50 12.97 3.70
CA MET A 78 -20.18 13.63 2.58
C MET A 78 -20.84 12.62 1.64
N MET A 79 -20.09 11.61 1.18
CA MET A 79 -20.58 10.63 0.19
C MET A 79 -21.65 9.70 0.76
N ILE A 80 -21.54 9.30 2.04
CA ILE A 80 -22.53 8.49 2.74
C ILE A 80 -23.83 9.28 2.89
N SER A 81 -23.75 10.53 3.34
CA SER A 81 -24.93 11.40 3.48
C SER A 81 -25.61 11.69 2.14
N GLN A 82 -24.86 11.93 1.08
CA GLN A 82 -25.41 12.07 -0.28
C GLN A 82 -26.10 10.79 -0.78
N SER A 83 -25.72 9.63 -0.24
CA SER A 83 -26.31 8.32 -0.56
C SER A 83 -27.49 7.95 0.35
N GLY A 84 -27.89 8.83 1.27
CA GLY A 84 -29.00 8.61 2.21
C GLY A 84 -28.64 7.90 3.52
N GLY A 85 -27.35 7.78 3.84
CA GLY A 85 -26.86 7.21 5.10
C GLY A 85 -26.44 8.26 6.12
N CYS A 86 -26.24 7.83 7.36
CA CYS A 86 -25.79 8.61 8.50
C CYS A 86 -24.54 7.99 9.12
N VAL A 87 -23.67 8.85 9.64
CA VAL A 87 -22.47 8.44 10.38
C VAL A 87 -22.72 8.69 11.86
N GLU A 88 -22.81 7.63 12.66
CA GLU A 88 -23.11 7.70 14.10
C GLU A 88 -21.93 8.26 14.89
N PHE A 89 -20.74 7.76 14.56
CA PHE A 89 -19.49 8.18 15.17
C PHE A 89 -18.37 8.16 14.14
N SER A 90 -17.36 9.00 14.38
CA SER A 90 -16.12 9.00 13.61
C SER A 90 -14.95 9.25 14.54
N TYR A 91 -13.98 8.35 14.57
CA TYR A 91 -12.80 8.46 15.42
C TYR A 91 -11.50 8.33 14.62
N THR A 92 -10.46 8.99 15.11
CA THR A 92 -9.08 8.76 14.67
C THR A 92 -8.33 7.86 15.64
N LEU A 93 -7.48 7.00 15.08
CA LEU A 93 -6.63 6.05 15.79
C LEU A 93 -5.16 6.36 15.48
N SER A 94 -4.41 6.71 16.52
CA SER A 94 -2.97 6.91 16.42
C SER A 94 -2.24 5.57 16.36
N ILE A 95 -1.22 5.45 15.52
CA ILE A 95 -0.38 4.25 15.44
C ILE A 95 0.40 3.99 16.75
N ASP A 96 0.67 5.04 17.52
CA ASP A 96 1.45 4.96 18.76
C ASP A 96 0.59 4.52 19.94
N LEU A 97 0.93 3.41 20.57
CA LEU A 97 0.21 2.83 21.71
C LEU A 97 0.72 3.39 23.06
N THR A 98 0.80 4.72 23.18
CA THR A 98 1.08 5.39 24.46
C THR A 98 -0.06 5.16 25.46
N GLU A 99 0.19 5.34 26.76
CA GLU A 99 -0.85 5.18 27.80
C GLU A 99 -2.09 6.06 27.54
N ARG A 100 -1.87 7.28 27.02
CA ARG A 100 -2.97 8.18 26.63
C ARG A 100 -3.79 7.58 25.48
N ASN A 101 -3.12 7.05 24.46
CA ASN A 101 -3.77 6.53 23.27
C ASN A 101 -4.47 5.19 23.56
N THR A 102 -3.92 4.34 24.43
CA THR A 102 -4.60 3.10 24.85
C THR A 102 -5.87 3.39 25.64
N LYS A 103 -5.87 4.37 26.55
CA LYS A 103 -7.10 4.84 27.22
C LYS A 103 -8.14 5.38 26.23
N ARG A 104 -7.70 6.09 25.17
CA ARG A 104 -8.58 6.56 24.10
C ARG A 104 -9.17 5.38 23.31
N ILE A 105 -8.38 4.35 23.02
CA ILE A 105 -8.87 3.12 22.38
C ILE A 105 -9.93 2.44 23.26
N ASP A 106 -9.71 2.34 24.57
CA ASP A 106 -10.69 1.76 25.51
C ASP A 106 -12.03 2.50 25.47
N GLN A 107 -12.00 3.83 25.40
CA GLN A 107 -13.20 4.66 25.26
C GLN A 107 -13.90 4.42 23.92
N ILE A 108 -13.15 4.44 22.82
CA ILE A 108 -13.69 4.17 21.48
C ILE A 108 -14.34 2.79 21.41
N VAL A 109 -13.71 1.77 21.99
CA VAL A 109 -14.26 0.41 22.06
C VAL A 109 -15.56 0.41 22.84
N ALA A 110 -15.62 1.08 23.99
CA ALA A 110 -16.86 1.18 24.78
C ALA A 110 -17.99 1.87 24.00
N ASP A 111 -17.68 2.92 23.25
CA ASP A 111 -18.64 3.61 22.39
C ASP A 111 -19.14 2.68 21.27
N ILE A 112 -18.25 1.93 20.64
CA ILE A 112 -18.59 0.94 19.58
C ILE A 112 -19.47 -0.18 20.12
N GLN A 113 -19.26 -0.62 21.36
CA GLN A 113 -20.11 -1.64 21.99
C GLN A 113 -21.53 -1.14 22.23
N ASN A 114 -21.70 0.16 22.51
CA ASN A 114 -23.00 0.77 22.79
C ASN A 114 -23.67 1.39 21.56
N CYS A 115 -22.98 1.47 20.41
CA CYS A 115 -23.53 2.08 19.20
C CYS A 115 -24.52 1.17 18.47
N THR A 116 -25.44 1.81 17.74
CA THR A 116 -26.47 1.11 16.95
C THR A 116 -25.97 0.67 15.57
N ALA A 117 -24.95 1.33 15.03
CA ALA A 117 -24.32 1.00 13.77
C ALA A 117 -23.73 -0.41 13.80
N GLN A 118 -24.17 -1.26 12.87
CA GLN A 118 -23.61 -2.60 12.67
C GLN A 118 -22.37 -2.59 11.79
N VAL A 119 -22.21 -1.55 10.96
CA VAL A 119 -21.12 -1.45 9.99
C VAL A 119 -20.13 -0.37 10.41
N ILE A 120 -18.84 -0.72 10.39
CA ILE A 120 -17.74 0.18 10.73
C ILE A 120 -16.78 0.23 9.54
N ILE A 121 -16.62 1.41 8.97
CA ILE A 121 -15.67 1.67 7.88
C ILE A 121 -14.32 2.00 8.51
N VAL A 122 -13.26 1.34 8.04
CA VAL A 122 -11.90 1.52 8.53
C VAL A 122 -11.00 2.04 7.42
N TYR A 123 -10.43 3.21 7.65
CA TYR A 123 -9.48 3.88 6.77
C TYR A 123 -8.11 3.97 7.45
N SER A 124 -7.21 3.04 7.15
CA SER A 124 -5.88 3.04 7.75
C SER A 124 -4.92 2.17 6.95
N THR A 125 -3.63 2.34 7.18
CA THR A 125 -2.61 1.44 6.64
C THR A 125 -2.66 0.08 7.34
N SER A 126 -2.31 -0.99 6.62
CA SER A 126 -2.17 -2.35 7.19
C SER A 126 -1.34 -2.36 8.46
N ALA A 127 -0.23 -1.65 8.49
CA ALA A 127 0.69 -1.62 9.64
C ALA A 127 0.05 -0.95 10.86
N ALA A 128 -0.53 0.23 10.68
CA ALA A 128 -1.18 0.95 11.78
C ALA A 128 -2.33 0.13 12.36
N MET A 129 -3.17 -0.42 11.49
CA MET A 129 -4.32 -1.20 11.89
C MET A 129 -3.96 -2.53 12.53
N THR A 130 -2.97 -3.26 12.01
CA THR A 130 -2.50 -4.50 12.65
C THR A 130 -2.06 -4.20 14.09
N ARG A 131 -1.28 -3.12 14.29
CA ARG A 131 -0.90 -2.69 15.64
C ARG A 131 -2.10 -2.34 16.52
N GLN A 132 -3.09 -1.63 15.98
CA GLN A 132 -4.29 -1.26 16.72
C GLN A 132 -5.11 -2.48 17.15
N PHE A 133 -5.45 -3.37 16.21
CA PHE A 133 -6.35 -4.50 16.46
C PHE A 133 -5.71 -5.64 17.27
N LEU A 134 -4.37 -5.66 17.40
CA LEU A 134 -3.70 -6.52 18.38
C LEU A 134 -3.91 -6.06 19.83
N TYR A 135 -4.36 -4.82 20.06
CA TYR A 135 -4.67 -4.35 21.39
C TYR A 135 -5.91 -5.05 21.97
N GLN A 136 -5.77 -5.57 23.19
CA GLN A 136 -6.74 -6.50 23.79
C GLN A 136 -8.18 -5.98 23.89
N SER A 137 -8.40 -4.67 23.94
CA SER A 137 -9.75 -4.11 24.08
C SER A 137 -10.63 -4.37 22.86
N TRP A 138 -10.04 -4.49 21.66
CA TRP A 138 -10.80 -4.84 20.45
C TRP A 138 -11.46 -6.21 20.53
N LYS A 139 -10.95 -7.13 21.36
CA LYS A 139 -11.58 -8.45 21.59
C LYS A 139 -12.98 -8.37 22.19
N LYS A 140 -13.36 -7.23 22.77
CA LYS A 140 -14.68 -7.00 23.35
C LYS A 140 -15.73 -6.58 22.31
N VAL A 141 -15.29 -6.24 21.09
CA VAL A 141 -16.19 -5.85 20.00
C VAL A 141 -16.67 -7.12 19.29
N HIS A 142 -17.98 -7.31 19.25
CA HIS A 142 -18.62 -8.46 18.61
C HIS A 142 -19.74 -7.99 17.68
N HIS A 143 -20.12 -8.85 16.74
CA HIS A 143 -21.28 -8.64 15.85
C HIS A 143 -21.26 -7.34 15.04
N LYS A 144 -20.07 -6.90 14.62
CA LYS A 144 -19.88 -5.77 13.69
C LYS A 144 -19.38 -6.28 12.35
N VAL A 145 -19.79 -5.61 11.28
CA VAL A 145 -19.26 -5.80 9.92
C VAL A 145 -18.24 -4.72 9.67
N TRP A 146 -17.00 -5.13 9.37
CA TRP A 146 -15.92 -4.21 9.07
C TRP A 146 -15.80 -4.02 7.56
N ILE A 147 -15.69 -2.76 7.12
CA ILE A 147 -15.41 -2.42 5.72
C ILE A 147 -14.06 -1.71 5.66
N GLY A 148 -13.06 -2.38 5.08
CA GLY A 148 -11.71 -1.86 4.95
C GLY A 148 -11.45 -1.06 3.68
N SER A 149 -10.63 -0.02 3.82
CA SER A 149 -9.98 0.65 2.68
C SER A 149 -9.05 -0.28 1.90
N VAL A 150 -8.60 0.15 0.72
CA VAL A 150 -7.67 -0.62 -0.13
C VAL A 150 -6.33 -0.92 0.57
N ASN A 151 -5.92 -0.06 1.51
CA ASN A 151 -4.71 -0.23 2.29
C ASN A 151 -4.89 -1.18 3.49
N MET A 152 -6.08 -1.78 3.65
CA MET A 152 -6.40 -2.81 4.65
C MET A 152 -6.13 -4.20 4.09
N SER A 153 -4.86 -4.61 4.07
CA SER A 153 -4.46 -5.98 3.75
C SER A 153 -3.78 -6.65 4.94
N PHE A 154 -4.26 -7.81 5.36
CA PHE A 154 -3.60 -8.65 6.37
C PHE A 154 -2.95 -9.84 5.68
N SER A 155 -1.73 -10.21 6.08
CA SER A 155 -1.15 -11.48 5.66
C SER A 155 -1.88 -12.63 6.36
N ARG A 156 -1.87 -13.84 5.79
CA ARG A 156 -2.48 -15.00 6.45
C ARG A 156 -1.86 -15.26 7.82
N ALA A 157 -0.54 -15.11 7.92
CA ALA A 157 0.18 -15.21 9.19
C ALA A 157 -0.34 -14.24 10.28
N ILE A 158 -0.86 -13.08 9.89
CA ILE A 158 -1.46 -12.11 10.82
C ILE A 158 -2.92 -12.48 11.14
N THR A 159 -3.70 -12.93 10.14
CA THR A 159 -5.11 -13.34 10.36
C THR A 159 -5.27 -14.64 11.14
N ASP A 160 -4.29 -15.54 11.05
CA ASP A 160 -4.27 -16.83 11.76
C ASP A 160 -3.86 -16.67 13.23
N LEU A 161 -3.44 -15.49 13.66
CA LEU A 161 -3.35 -15.17 15.08
C LEU A 161 -4.78 -15.14 15.65
N ASP A 162 -5.06 -16.01 16.63
CA ASP A 162 -6.33 -16.07 17.40
C ASP A 162 -6.82 -14.68 17.91
N ASN A 163 -5.93 -13.70 17.92
CA ASN A 163 -6.16 -12.33 18.34
C ASN A 163 -6.95 -11.45 17.35
N LEU A 164 -7.10 -11.82 16.07
CA LEU A 164 -7.80 -10.99 15.07
C LEU A 164 -9.19 -11.49 14.65
N THR A 165 -9.78 -12.42 15.41
CA THR A 165 -11.16 -12.91 15.18
C THR A 165 -12.22 -11.80 15.17
N VAL A 166 -11.95 -10.65 15.80
CA VAL A 166 -12.78 -9.44 15.71
C VAL A 166 -13.00 -8.98 14.26
N LEU A 167 -12.04 -9.22 13.37
CA LEU A 167 -12.07 -8.86 11.95
C LEU A 167 -12.67 -9.96 11.05
N ASN A 168 -13.21 -11.04 11.62
CA ASN A 168 -13.85 -12.09 10.83
C ASN A 168 -15.03 -11.54 10.03
N GLY A 169 -15.11 -11.91 8.74
CA GLY A 169 -16.15 -11.41 7.84
C GLY A 169 -15.94 -9.97 7.34
N THR A 170 -14.74 -9.40 7.51
CA THR A 170 -14.39 -8.09 6.93
C THR A 170 -14.55 -8.10 5.41
N LEU A 171 -15.18 -7.04 4.89
CA LEU A 171 -15.23 -6.75 3.46
C LEU A 171 -14.16 -5.71 3.12
N THR A 172 -13.33 -5.95 2.11
CA THR A 172 -12.34 -4.97 1.66
C THR A 172 -12.44 -4.72 0.17
N PHE A 173 -12.22 -3.47 -0.21
CA PHE A 173 -11.95 -3.15 -1.61
C PHE A 173 -10.48 -3.45 -1.89
N SER A 174 -10.18 -3.95 -3.07
CA SER A 174 -8.82 -4.23 -3.50
C SER A 174 -8.55 -3.61 -4.86
N ILE A 175 -7.28 -3.27 -5.11
CA ILE A 175 -6.82 -2.91 -6.44
C ILE A 175 -6.89 -4.18 -7.30
N LYS A 176 -7.23 -4.00 -8.58
CA LYS A 176 -7.25 -5.10 -9.55
C LYS A 176 -5.92 -5.83 -9.52
N GLU A 177 -6.01 -7.14 -9.29
CA GLU A 177 -4.87 -8.03 -9.40
C GLU A 177 -4.44 -8.16 -10.86
N GLY A 178 -3.14 -8.09 -11.10
CA GLY A 178 -2.56 -8.30 -12.43
C GLY A 178 -1.65 -9.52 -12.46
N GLN A 179 -1.42 -10.02 -13.67
CA GLN A 179 -0.51 -11.13 -13.89
C GLN A 179 0.83 -10.61 -14.41
N ILE A 180 1.92 -11.10 -13.83
CA ILE A 180 3.28 -10.86 -14.31
C ILE A 180 3.90 -12.23 -14.61
N LEU A 181 3.91 -12.62 -15.88
CA LEU A 181 4.41 -13.93 -16.31
C LEU A 181 5.88 -14.10 -15.91
N GLY A 182 6.21 -15.25 -15.33
CA GLY A 182 7.56 -15.58 -14.86
C GLY A 182 8.01 -14.87 -13.57
N PHE A 183 7.19 -13.98 -12.99
CA PHE A 183 7.56 -13.28 -11.76
C PHE A 183 7.53 -14.21 -10.53
N GLU A 184 6.63 -15.19 -10.50
CA GLU A 184 6.62 -16.22 -9.46
C GLU A 184 7.92 -17.05 -9.48
N ASP A 185 8.34 -17.54 -10.65
CA ASP A 185 9.60 -18.26 -10.81
C ASP A 185 10.79 -17.39 -10.39
N PHE A 186 10.77 -16.11 -10.78
CA PHE A 186 11.76 -15.13 -10.35
C PHE A 186 11.84 -15.04 -8.82
N LEU A 187 10.70 -14.94 -8.12
CA LEU A 187 10.66 -14.87 -6.65
C LEU A 187 11.24 -16.14 -6.02
N TYR A 188 10.91 -17.33 -6.53
CA TYR A 188 11.47 -18.58 -6.02
C TYR A 188 12.98 -18.74 -6.24
N ASP A 189 13.53 -18.06 -7.25
CA ASP A 189 14.95 -18.06 -7.58
C ASP A 189 15.74 -16.94 -6.88
N ILE A 190 15.10 -16.02 -6.17
CA ILE A 190 15.79 -15.01 -5.34
C ILE A 190 16.59 -15.73 -4.26
N ASN A 191 17.85 -15.36 -4.10
CA ASN A 191 18.71 -15.77 -3.00
C ASN A 191 19.94 -14.85 -2.88
N PRO A 192 20.59 -14.78 -1.70
CA PRO A 192 21.75 -13.93 -1.50
C PRO A 192 22.99 -14.30 -2.34
N LEU A 193 23.11 -15.53 -2.85
CA LEU A 193 24.23 -15.88 -3.74
C LEU A 193 24.06 -15.26 -5.14
N LYS A 194 22.82 -15.12 -5.60
CA LYS A 194 22.48 -14.51 -6.89
C LYS A 194 22.50 -12.98 -6.83
N TYR A 195 22.18 -12.40 -5.68
CA TYR A 195 22.15 -10.96 -5.43
C TYR A 195 22.94 -10.59 -4.16
N PRO A 196 24.28 -10.76 -4.17
CA PRO A 196 25.10 -10.61 -2.96
C PRO A 196 25.12 -9.17 -2.41
N ASP A 197 24.93 -8.18 -3.28
CA ASP A 197 24.96 -6.76 -2.94
C ASP A 197 23.58 -6.19 -2.56
N ASP A 198 22.50 -6.99 -2.68
CA ASP A 198 21.14 -6.54 -2.39
C ASP A 198 20.81 -6.74 -0.91
N HIS A 199 20.77 -5.63 -0.16
CA HIS A 199 20.46 -5.63 1.27
C HIS A 199 19.06 -6.17 1.57
N ALA A 200 18.06 -5.85 0.74
CA ALA A 200 16.69 -6.28 0.97
C ALA A 200 16.55 -7.79 0.78
N VAL A 201 17.30 -8.37 -0.17
CA VAL A 201 17.39 -9.83 -0.34
C VAL A 201 18.00 -10.48 0.90
N TRP A 202 19.06 -9.89 1.47
CA TRP A 202 19.66 -10.40 2.70
C TRP A 202 18.73 -10.34 3.91
N GLU A 203 18.07 -9.21 4.14
CA GLU A 203 17.09 -9.05 5.23
C GLU A 203 15.95 -10.06 5.09
N PHE A 204 15.38 -10.16 3.88
CA PHE A 204 14.34 -11.14 3.59
C PHE A 204 14.81 -12.57 3.87
N TRP A 205 16.06 -12.91 3.53
CA TRP A 205 16.59 -14.27 3.76
C TRP A 205 16.76 -14.58 5.25
N VAL A 206 17.31 -13.63 6.01
CA VAL A 206 17.48 -13.72 7.47
C VAL A 206 16.13 -13.92 8.15
N ASP A 207 15.13 -13.12 7.78
CA ASP A 207 13.78 -13.19 8.34
C ASP A 207 13.06 -14.48 7.95
N MET A 208 13.14 -14.89 6.68
CA MET A 208 12.43 -16.06 6.14
C MET A 208 12.95 -17.37 6.75
N PHE A 209 14.28 -17.49 6.91
CA PHE A 209 14.92 -18.71 7.41
C PHE A 209 15.29 -18.63 8.90
N ASN A 210 15.01 -17.51 9.57
CA ASN A 210 15.37 -17.24 10.97
C ASN A 210 16.85 -17.60 11.26
N CYS A 211 17.75 -17.06 10.44
CA CYS A 211 19.18 -17.33 10.46
C CYS A 211 20.00 -16.04 10.51
N SER A 212 21.28 -16.12 10.86
CA SER A 212 22.20 -14.97 10.87
C SER A 212 23.10 -14.97 9.63
N SER A 213 23.53 -13.77 9.22
CA SER A 213 24.50 -13.61 8.12
C SER A 213 25.75 -12.87 8.59
N VAL A 214 26.90 -13.33 8.13
CA VAL A 214 28.19 -12.65 8.25
C VAL A 214 28.69 -12.45 6.83
N SER A 215 28.46 -11.26 6.24
CA SER A 215 29.00 -10.98 4.92
C SER A 215 30.54 -10.99 4.98
N LYS A 216 31.20 -11.62 3.99
CA LYS A 216 32.66 -11.75 3.92
C LYS A 216 33.39 -10.43 3.66
N GLU A 217 32.66 -9.36 3.35
CA GLU A 217 33.20 -8.06 2.93
C GLU A 217 32.43 -6.90 3.59
N ASN A 218 32.56 -6.75 4.92
CA ASN A 218 32.41 -5.49 5.68
C ASN A 218 31.22 -4.53 5.40
N MET A 219 30.14 -4.92 4.71
CA MET A 219 29.06 -3.96 4.40
C MET A 219 27.69 -4.31 4.96
N ILE A 220 27.42 -5.55 5.40
CA ILE A 220 26.13 -5.89 6.01
C ILE A 220 26.34 -6.91 7.14
N GLN A 221 25.99 -6.50 8.36
CA GLN A 221 26.02 -7.33 9.56
C GLN A 221 24.57 -7.49 10.07
N CYS A 222 23.83 -8.45 9.51
CA CYS A 222 22.58 -8.93 10.11
C CYS A 222 22.91 -10.06 11.10
N TYR A 223 23.83 -9.79 12.02
CA TYR A 223 24.22 -10.77 13.04
C TYR A 223 23.23 -10.71 14.20
N ILE A 224 22.42 -11.76 14.32
CA ILE A 224 21.57 -11.98 15.47
C ILE A 224 22.27 -13.05 16.33
N PRO A 225 22.81 -12.71 17.52
CA PRO A 225 23.72 -13.58 18.28
C PRO A 225 23.17 -14.96 18.69
N LEU A 226 21.87 -15.17 18.58
CA LEU A 226 21.17 -16.38 18.98
C LEU A 226 20.73 -17.26 17.79
N LEU A 227 20.97 -16.83 16.55
CA LEU A 227 20.52 -17.54 15.34
C LEU A 227 21.68 -18.25 14.63
N PRO A 228 21.45 -19.46 14.10
CA PRO A 228 22.45 -20.19 13.32
C PRO A 228 22.78 -19.44 12.03
N LEU A 229 23.98 -19.65 11.47
CA LEU A 229 24.34 -19.07 10.17
C LEU A 229 23.42 -19.59 9.06
N CYS A 230 23.04 -18.70 8.14
CA CYS A 230 22.26 -19.08 6.96
C CYS A 230 23.03 -20.09 6.10
N SER A 231 22.39 -21.21 5.74
CA SER A 231 22.98 -22.21 4.85
C SER A 231 22.88 -21.77 3.39
N GLU A 232 23.94 -22.03 2.62
CA GLU A 232 23.93 -21.84 1.15
C GLU A 232 22.94 -22.76 0.43
N ASN A 233 22.49 -23.85 1.08
CA ASN A 233 21.54 -24.81 0.53
C ASN A 233 20.07 -24.43 0.75
N TYR A 234 19.79 -23.32 1.45
CA TYR A 234 18.42 -22.87 1.66
C TYR A 234 17.77 -22.46 0.34
N THR A 235 16.50 -22.80 0.17
CA THR A 235 15.72 -22.51 -1.03
C THR A 235 14.29 -22.16 -0.67
N LEU A 236 13.71 -21.23 -1.40
CA LEU A 236 12.30 -20.85 -1.25
C LEU A 236 11.36 -21.89 -1.86
N ARG A 237 11.83 -22.77 -2.76
CA ARG A 237 10.97 -23.75 -3.45
C ARG A 237 10.30 -24.78 -2.54
N GLY A 238 10.79 -24.93 -1.30
CA GLY A 238 10.17 -25.76 -0.26
C GLY A 238 9.16 -25.02 0.61
N TYR A 239 8.95 -23.71 0.40
CA TYR A 239 8.11 -22.87 1.23
C TYR A 239 6.86 -22.40 0.50
N ASP A 240 5.74 -22.40 1.21
CA ASP A 240 4.51 -21.79 0.75
C ASP A 240 4.57 -20.25 0.93
N LEU A 241 5.06 -19.55 -0.09
CA LEU A 241 5.10 -18.10 -0.11
C LEU A 241 3.69 -17.47 -0.24
N SER A 242 2.63 -18.26 -0.46
CA SER A 242 1.25 -17.76 -0.43
C SER A 242 0.82 -17.37 0.99
N ALA A 243 1.42 -17.94 2.04
CA ALA A 243 1.13 -17.61 3.44
C ALA A 243 1.50 -16.15 3.79
N ILE A 244 2.54 -15.60 3.16
CA ILE A 244 2.92 -14.19 3.27
C ILE A 244 2.28 -13.33 2.16
N ASN A 245 1.33 -13.89 1.42
CA ASN A 245 0.66 -13.24 0.31
C ASN A 245 1.62 -12.76 -0.81
N ALA A 246 2.75 -13.46 -1.00
CA ALA A 246 3.80 -13.06 -1.94
C ALA A 246 3.32 -12.98 -3.41
N PHE A 247 2.25 -13.70 -3.73
CA PHE A 247 1.73 -13.85 -5.09
C PHE A 247 0.47 -13.04 -5.37
N SER A 248 -0.08 -12.32 -4.39
CA SER A 248 -1.17 -11.37 -4.69
C SER A 248 -0.58 -10.09 -5.26
N PHE A 249 -0.37 -10.09 -6.57
CA PHE A 249 0.29 -9.00 -7.29
C PHE A 249 -0.66 -7.81 -7.50
N ARG A 250 -1.08 -7.17 -6.42
CA ARG A 250 -1.90 -5.94 -6.49
C ARG A 250 -1.02 -4.70 -6.56
N PHE A 251 -0.28 -4.43 -5.48
CA PHE A 251 0.71 -3.37 -5.46
C PHE A 251 1.92 -3.73 -6.33
N THR A 252 2.34 -5.00 -6.36
CA THR A 252 3.42 -5.46 -7.24
C THR A 252 3.12 -5.20 -8.71
N TYR A 253 1.88 -5.45 -9.16
CA TYR A 253 1.49 -5.12 -10.52
C TYR A 253 1.41 -3.61 -10.77
N SER A 254 1.05 -2.83 -9.74
CA SER A 254 1.11 -1.37 -9.78
C SER A 254 2.56 -0.86 -9.92
N VAL A 255 3.54 -1.52 -9.29
CA VAL A 255 4.98 -1.26 -9.48
C VAL A 255 5.40 -1.61 -10.90
N TYR A 256 5.06 -2.82 -11.36
CA TYR A 256 5.36 -3.29 -12.71
C TYR A 256 4.84 -2.32 -13.77
N THR A 257 3.57 -1.93 -13.69
CA THR A 257 2.97 -0.96 -14.62
C THR A 257 3.59 0.43 -14.51
N ALA A 258 4.04 0.86 -13.32
CA ALA A 258 4.72 2.15 -13.17
C ALA A 258 6.08 2.17 -13.87
N VAL A 259 6.86 1.10 -13.72
CA VAL A 259 8.15 0.93 -14.42
C VAL A 259 7.92 0.85 -15.93
N TYR A 260 6.92 0.09 -16.38
CA TYR A 260 6.60 -0.01 -17.80
C TYR A 260 6.11 1.31 -18.39
N ALA A 261 5.26 2.06 -17.69
CA ALA A 261 4.81 3.38 -18.13
C ALA A 261 6.01 4.33 -18.32
N LEU A 262 6.97 4.32 -17.39
CA LEU A 262 8.21 5.07 -17.53
C LEU A 262 9.05 4.60 -18.72
N ALA A 263 9.21 3.28 -18.89
CA ALA A 263 9.96 2.70 -20.01
C ALA A 263 9.34 3.07 -21.37
N HIS A 264 8.01 3.01 -21.49
CA HIS A 264 7.28 3.44 -22.69
C HIS A 264 7.47 4.94 -22.95
N ALA A 265 7.34 5.79 -21.93
CA ALA A 265 7.56 7.23 -22.08
C ALA A 265 9.00 7.57 -22.53
N LEU A 266 10.00 6.84 -22.00
CA LEU A 266 11.40 6.97 -22.42
C LEU A 266 11.62 6.47 -23.85
N HIS A 267 10.99 5.36 -24.22
CA HIS A 267 11.06 4.81 -25.56
C HIS A 267 10.46 5.78 -26.60
N ASP A 268 9.28 6.33 -26.33
CA ASP A 268 8.62 7.29 -27.21
C ASP A 268 9.46 8.57 -27.37
N MET A 269 10.07 9.04 -26.27
CA MET A 269 10.98 10.18 -26.31
C MET A 269 12.21 9.89 -27.17
N TYR A 270 12.80 8.70 -27.04
CA TYR A 270 13.92 8.25 -27.85
C TYR A 270 13.56 8.16 -29.34
N VAL A 271 12.42 7.54 -29.67
CA VAL A 271 11.93 7.41 -31.05
C VAL A 271 11.66 8.80 -31.66
N SER A 272 11.04 9.70 -30.91
CA SER A 272 10.79 11.09 -31.33
C SER A 272 12.08 11.83 -31.68
N GLU A 273 13.10 11.76 -30.82
CA GLU A 273 14.39 12.43 -31.08
C GLU A 273 15.14 11.79 -32.25
N SER A 274 15.08 10.46 -32.41
CA SER A 274 15.69 9.77 -33.55
C SER A 274 15.06 10.17 -34.90
N ARG A 275 13.72 10.34 -34.94
CA ARG A 275 12.99 10.79 -36.13
C ARG A 275 13.28 12.24 -36.52
N SER A 276 13.69 13.06 -35.56
CA SER A 276 14.12 14.45 -35.80
C SER A 276 15.53 14.59 -36.39
N GLY A 277 16.20 13.47 -36.74
CA GLY A 277 17.50 13.47 -37.39
C GLY A 277 18.71 13.51 -36.45
N SER A 278 18.48 13.38 -35.13
CA SER A 278 19.56 13.30 -34.15
C SER A 278 20.07 11.84 -34.03
N ALA A 279 21.38 11.64 -34.03
CA ALA A 279 21.98 10.30 -33.95
C ALA A 279 21.58 9.61 -32.64
N ALA A 280 21.32 8.31 -32.66
CA ALA A 280 20.96 7.52 -31.46
C ALA A 280 21.86 7.76 -30.22
N GLY A 281 23.14 8.11 -30.44
CA GLY A 281 24.10 8.45 -29.39
C GLY A 281 23.89 9.82 -28.71
N SER A 282 23.16 10.76 -29.32
CA SER A 282 22.91 12.09 -28.74
C SER A 282 21.82 12.08 -27.66
N PHE A 283 20.97 11.06 -27.61
CA PHE A 283 19.90 10.96 -26.61
C PHE A 283 20.44 10.91 -25.19
N LYS A 284 21.48 10.09 -24.94
CA LYS A 284 22.12 10.00 -23.61
C LYS A 284 22.78 11.32 -23.19
N LEU A 285 23.34 12.06 -24.14
CA LEU A 285 24.02 13.33 -23.90
C LEU A 285 23.05 14.50 -23.70
N ASN A 286 21.88 14.45 -24.34
CA ASN A 286 20.88 15.52 -24.31
C ASN A 286 19.63 15.19 -23.48
N PHE A 287 19.66 14.09 -22.71
CA PHE A 287 18.54 13.64 -21.91
C PHE A 287 18.11 14.73 -20.92
N LYS A 288 16.84 15.12 -21.02
CA LYS A 288 16.22 16.10 -20.12
C LYS A 288 15.12 15.38 -19.33
N PRO A 289 15.36 15.02 -18.06
CA PRO A 289 14.41 14.25 -17.24
C PRO A 289 12.99 14.83 -17.20
N TRP A 290 12.86 16.16 -17.21
CA TRP A 290 11.57 16.85 -17.18
C TRP A 290 10.74 16.70 -18.46
N LYS A 291 11.34 16.35 -19.61
CA LYS A 291 10.61 16.08 -20.85
C LYS A 291 9.84 14.76 -20.79
N VAL A 292 10.31 13.78 -20.01
CA VAL A 292 9.70 12.44 -19.91
C VAL A 292 8.23 12.53 -19.47
N ARG A 293 7.92 13.52 -18.63
CA ARG A 293 6.55 13.83 -18.21
C ARG A 293 5.58 14.06 -19.37
N ASP A 294 6.02 14.77 -20.40
CA ASP A 294 5.15 15.15 -21.51
C ASP A 294 4.80 13.92 -22.36
N TYR A 295 5.68 12.91 -22.41
CA TYR A 295 5.41 11.62 -23.05
C TYR A 295 4.52 10.71 -22.19
N CYS A 296 4.68 10.75 -20.86
CA CYS A 296 3.85 9.98 -19.93
C CYS A 296 2.36 10.41 -19.96
N MET A 297 2.06 11.70 -20.21
CA MET A 297 0.68 12.18 -20.37
C MET A 297 -0.06 11.60 -21.59
N HIS A 298 0.67 11.12 -22.60
CA HIS A 298 0.07 10.51 -23.80
C HIS A 298 -0.30 9.04 -23.59
N CYS A 299 0.40 8.34 -22.68
CA CYS A 299 0.10 6.96 -22.32
C CYS A 299 -1.29 6.81 -21.66
N SER A 300 -1.78 7.83 -20.94
CA SER A 300 -3.09 7.77 -20.28
C SER A 300 -4.30 7.90 -21.22
N ARG A 301 -4.10 8.12 -22.52
CA ARG A 301 -5.18 8.29 -23.51
C ARG A 301 -5.37 7.07 -24.42
N GLN A 302 -4.52 6.05 -24.32
CA GLN A 302 -4.53 4.89 -25.22
C GLN A 302 -5.04 3.59 -24.57
N HIS A 303 -5.53 3.65 -23.32
CA HIS A 303 -6.16 2.53 -22.61
C HIS A 303 -7.49 2.96 -21.98
#